data_AF-A0A8T4RUZ6-F1
#
_entry.id   AF-A0A8T4RUZ6-F1
#
_cell.length_a   1.000
_cell.length_b   1.000
_cell.length_c   1.000
_cell.angle_alpha   90.00
_cell.angle_beta   90.00
_cell.angle_gamma   90.00
#
_symmetry.space_group_name_H-M   'P 1'
#
loop_
_entity.id
_entity.type
_entity.pdbx_description
1 polymer ?
#
loop_
_entity_poly.entity_id
_entity_poly.type
_entity_poly.pdbx_seq_one_letter_code
_entity_poly.pdbx_strand_id
1 'polypeptide(L)'
;MQKAEEVKAITKDTIIGELVEKYPQLIEPLMGFGVHCVGCHVSPFETIEMGFKGHGMTDEDVEAAVLKLNEVLEKNPASTKKKKEQKVDLSNAKVELTEKAASKLKEILEQEKKKALRIAVMPGGCSGFQYSMELDDNSTKEDIVIDERGVKVFVDKSSMAKLDGANIDYIESLQGAGFKISNPNAKSTCGCGSSFG
;
A
#
# COMPACT_ATOMS: atom_id res chain seq x y z
N MET A 1 20.27 -25.97 11.41
CA MET A 1 20.49 -25.16 12.62
C MET A 1 20.84 -23.75 12.18
N GLN A 2 19.89 -22.81 12.20
CA GLN A 2 20.17 -21.40 11.92
C GLN A 2 20.40 -20.70 13.27
N LYS A 3 21.57 -20.07 13.43
CA LYS A 3 21.97 -19.33 14.62
C LYS A 3 21.01 -18.14 14.81
N ALA A 4 20.50 -17.96 16.02
CA ALA A 4 19.85 -16.72 16.42
C ALA A 4 20.90 -15.61 16.38
N GLU A 5 20.67 -14.59 15.57
CA GLU A 5 21.53 -13.41 15.52
C GLU A 5 21.26 -12.59 16.79
N GLU A 6 22.29 -12.40 17.63
CA GLU A 6 22.19 -11.61 18.86
C GLU A 6 21.71 -10.19 18.53
N VAL A 7 20.67 -9.74 19.23
CA VAL A 7 20.14 -8.38 19.13
C VAL A 7 21.20 -7.44 19.71
N LYS A 8 21.86 -6.67 18.84
CA LYS A 8 22.86 -5.68 19.26
C LYS A 8 22.11 -4.46 19.82
N ALA A 9 22.45 -4.04 21.04
CA ALA A 9 21.82 -2.88 21.68
C ALA A 9 21.98 -1.63 20.80
N ILE A 10 20.90 -0.87 20.66
CA ILE A 10 20.90 0.41 19.94
C ILE A 10 21.62 1.44 20.80
N THR A 11 22.55 2.16 20.20
CA THR A 11 23.26 3.29 20.82
C THR A 11 23.06 4.56 20.01
N LYS A 12 23.41 5.71 20.57
CA LYS A 12 23.34 7.01 19.88
C LYS A 12 24.20 7.09 18.61
N ASP A 13 25.24 6.26 18.52
CA ASP A 13 26.13 6.10 17.36
C ASP A 13 25.60 5.11 16.32
N THR A 14 24.45 4.49 16.54
CA THR A 14 23.88 3.55 15.59
C THR A 14 23.43 4.30 14.33
N ILE A 15 23.80 3.78 13.16
CA ILE A 15 23.41 4.35 11.87
C ILE A 15 21.92 4.13 11.66
N ILE A 16 21.20 5.20 11.33
CA ILE A 16 19.74 5.16 11.21
C ILE A 16 19.33 4.22 10.06
N GLY A 17 20.06 4.23 8.94
CA GLY A 17 19.82 3.34 7.81
C GLY A 17 19.93 1.85 8.19
N GLU A 18 21.02 1.46 8.85
CA GLU A 18 21.22 0.08 9.31
C GLU A 18 20.17 -0.32 10.35
N LEU A 19 19.77 0.62 11.21
CA LEU A 19 18.76 0.39 12.23
C LEU A 19 17.39 0.09 11.61
N VAL A 20 16.93 0.90 10.65
CA VAL A 20 15.61 0.68 10.01
C VAL A 20 15.61 -0.53 9.09
N GLU A 21 16.75 -0.87 8.48
CA GLU A 21 16.89 -2.10 7.68
C GLU A 21 16.80 -3.35 8.55
N LYS A 22 17.45 -3.33 9.72
CA LYS A 22 17.50 -4.47 10.63
C LYS A 22 16.24 -4.59 11.50
N TYR A 23 15.65 -3.46 11.87
CA TYR A 23 14.54 -3.36 12.82
C TYR A 23 13.42 -2.43 12.30
N PRO A 24 12.65 -2.87 11.28
CA PRO A 24 11.59 -2.06 10.68
C PRO A 24 10.48 -1.66 11.65
N GLN A 25 10.31 -2.39 12.76
CA GLN A 25 9.37 -2.04 13.83
C GLN A 25 9.72 -0.75 14.57
N LEU A 26 10.96 -0.24 14.40
CA LEU A 26 11.40 1.01 15.01
C LEU A 26 11.06 2.23 14.17
N ILE A 27 10.58 2.05 12.94
CA ILE A 27 10.22 3.15 12.04
C ILE A 27 9.11 4.01 12.66
N GLU A 28 8.06 3.40 13.21
CA GLU A 28 6.97 4.15 13.87
C GLU A 28 7.43 4.90 15.13
N PRO A 29 8.15 4.28 16.09
CA PRO A 29 8.76 5.00 17.20
C PRO A 29 9.67 6.15 16.77
N LEU A 30 10.54 5.94 15.76
CA LEU A 30 11.42 6.98 15.22
C LEU A 30 10.61 8.14 14.65
N MET A 31 9.58 7.87 13.86
CA MET A 31 8.67 8.92 13.35
C MET A 31 7.96 9.67 14.48
N GLY A 32 7.61 8.97 15.57
CA GLY A 32 6.98 9.55 16.75
C GLY A 32 7.84 10.57 17.51
N PHE A 33 9.16 10.54 17.33
CA PHE A 33 10.10 11.55 17.86
C PHE A 33 10.18 12.82 17.01
N GLY A 34 9.30 12.99 16.02
CA GLY A 34 9.25 14.21 15.21
C GLY A 34 10.27 14.25 14.08
N VAL A 35 10.93 13.12 13.78
CA VAL A 35 11.86 12.99 12.65
C VAL A 35 11.13 12.87 11.30
N HIS A 36 9.84 13.26 11.26
CA HIS A 36 9.11 13.45 10.03
C HIS A 36 9.38 14.87 9.54
N CYS A 37 10.06 15.00 8.41
CA CYS A 37 9.92 16.18 7.60
C CYS A 37 9.53 15.72 6.21
N VAL A 38 8.33 16.12 5.80
CA VAL A 38 7.98 16.16 4.39
C VAL A 38 9.10 16.94 3.69
N GLY A 39 9.98 16.22 2.98
CA GLY A 39 11.07 16.80 2.19
C GLY A 39 12.49 16.80 2.77
N CYS A 40 12.76 16.32 4.00
CA CYS A 40 14.14 16.14 4.48
C CYS A 40 14.42 14.67 4.71
N HIS A 41 15.32 14.14 3.89
CA HIS A 41 15.85 12.81 4.05
C HIS A 41 16.74 12.83 5.29
N VAL A 42 16.31 12.18 6.37
CA VAL A 42 17.28 11.63 7.33
C VAL A 42 18.24 10.82 6.49
N SER A 43 19.49 11.24 6.43
CA SER A 43 20.44 10.58 5.56
C SER A 43 20.62 9.16 6.12
N PRO A 44 20.49 8.10 5.30
CA PRO A 44 20.66 6.73 5.78
C PRO A 44 22.07 6.49 6.34
N PHE A 45 22.98 7.44 6.13
CA PHE A 45 24.36 7.45 6.59
C PHE A 45 24.59 8.20 7.91
N GLU A 46 23.57 8.85 8.49
CA GLU A 46 23.67 9.57 9.76
C GLU A 46 23.44 8.65 10.96
N THR A 47 24.08 8.96 12.09
CA THR A 47 23.79 8.30 13.38
C THR A 47 22.53 8.88 14.01
N ILE A 48 21.92 8.16 14.95
CA ILE A 48 20.76 8.64 15.72
C ILE A 48 21.08 10.00 16.34
N GLU A 49 22.24 10.17 16.97
CA GLU A 49 22.65 11.43 17.58
C GLU A 49 22.75 12.57 16.55
N MET A 50 23.43 12.34 15.42
CA MET A 50 23.61 13.37 14.39
C MET A 50 22.29 13.76 13.75
N GLY A 51 21.44 12.78 13.43
CA GLY A 51 20.12 13.04 12.87
C GLY A 51 19.25 13.84 13.84
N PHE A 52 19.16 13.41 15.10
CA PHE A 52 18.28 14.03 16.09
C PHE A 52 18.77 15.42 16.50
N LYS A 53 20.08 15.61 16.72
CA LYS A 53 20.65 16.93 17.01
C LYS A 53 20.55 17.88 15.82
N GLY A 54 20.66 17.36 14.59
CA GLY A 54 20.41 18.11 13.36
C GLY A 54 18.99 18.71 13.28
N HIS A 55 18.04 18.11 14.02
CA HIS A 55 16.66 18.58 14.17
C HIS A 55 16.41 19.37 15.47
N GLY A 56 17.45 19.80 16.17
CA GLY A 56 17.35 20.64 17.37
C GLY A 56 16.97 19.89 18.65
N MET A 57 17.07 18.56 18.65
CA MET A 57 16.86 17.75 19.86
C MET A 57 18.07 17.83 20.79
N THR A 58 17.83 17.86 22.09
CA THR A 58 18.90 17.92 23.10
C THR A 58 19.53 16.53 23.31
N ASP A 59 20.70 16.48 23.94
CA ASP A 59 21.32 15.21 24.35
C ASP A 59 20.37 14.35 25.19
N GLU A 60 19.58 14.97 26.07
CA GLU A 60 18.59 14.30 26.92
C GLU A 60 17.46 13.66 26.07
N ASP A 61 17.03 14.34 25.01
CA ASP A 61 16.02 13.82 24.09
C ASP A 61 16.56 12.65 23.25
N VAL A 62 17.84 12.70 22.84
CA VAL A 62 18.51 11.61 22.13
C VAL A 62 18.62 10.37 23.02
N GLU A 63 18.99 10.55 24.28
CA GLU A 63 19.06 9.46 25.26
C GLU A 63 17.68 8.85 25.51
N ALA A 64 16.65 9.68 25.69
CA ALA A 64 15.27 9.22 25.83
C ALA A 64 14.79 8.44 24.60
N ALA A 65 15.18 8.85 23.39
CA ALA A 65 14.86 8.14 22.17
C ALA A 65 15.54 6.77 22.11
N VAL A 66 16.85 6.70 22.36
CA VAL A 66 17.60 5.43 22.37
C VAL A 66 17.03 4.45 23.40
N LEU A 67 16.67 4.93 24.60
CA LEU A 67 16.04 4.09 25.62
C LEU A 67 14.70 3.52 25.14
N LYS A 68 13.85 4.35 24.54
CA LYS A 68 12.56 3.91 24.03
C LYS A 68 12.68 2.93 22.86
N LEU A 69 13.67 3.12 21.99
CA LEU A 69 13.93 2.21 20.87
C LEU A 69 14.40 0.84 21.36
N ASN A 70 15.30 0.80 22.35
CA ASN A 70 15.70 -0.46 22.98
C ASN A 70 14.52 -1.12 23.72
N GLU A 71 13.70 -0.36 24.43
CA GLU A 71 12.50 -0.88 25.10
C GLU A 71 11.53 -1.54 24.10
N VAL A 72 11.34 -0.93 22.92
CA VAL A 72 10.53 -1.51 21.84
C VAL A 72 11.15 -2.80 21.30
N LEU A 73 12.48 -2.87 21.18
CA LEU A 73 13.16 -4.11 20.80
C LEU A 73 12.99 -5.23 21.84
N GLU A 74 13.08 -4.90 23.13
CA GLU A 74 12.93 -5.89 24.21
C GLU A 74 11.48 -6.39 24.35
N LYS A 75 10.49 -5.50 24.19
CA LYS A 75 9.06 -5.86 24.27
C LYS A 75 8.57 -6.58 23.01
N ASN A 76 9.24 -6.40 21.88
CA ASN A 76 8.90 -7.03 20.61
C ASN A 76 10.16 -7.58 19.90
N PRO A 77 10.81 -8.63 20.47
CA PRO A 77 12.06 -9.19 19.93
C PRO A 77 11.85 -9.94 18.60
N ALA A 78 10.60 -10.20 18.23
CA ALA A 78 10.22 -10.97 17.04
C ALA A 78 9.45 -10.12 16.04
N SER A 79 10.12 -9.16 15.42
CA SER A 79 9.74 -8.68 14.09
C SER A 79 10.96 -8.49 13.18
N THR A 80 11.83 -9.51 13.16
CA THR A 80 12.69 -9.79 12.00
C THR A 80 11.84 -10.32 10.84
N LYS A 81 10.87 -9.55 10.35
CA LYS A 81 10.19 -9.86 9.10
C LYS A 81 10.82 -8.97 8.03
N LYS A 82 11.74 -9.58 7.28
CA LYS A 82 12.09 -9.27 5.88
C LYS A 82 11.06 -8.33 5.28
N LYS A 83 11.54 -7.23 4.68
CA LYS A 83 10.95 -6.62 3.49
C LYS A 83 10.63 -7.76 2.51
N LYS A 84 9.43 -8.32 2.62
CA LYS A 84 8.90 -9.25 1.65
C LYS A 84 8.53 -8.33 0.51
N GLU A 85 9.25 -8.41 -0.61
CA GLU A 85 8.56 -8.44 -1.89
C GLU A 85 7.25 -9.18 -1.63
N GLN A 86 6.16 -8.44 -1.73
CA GLN A 86 4.84 -8.99 -1.51
C GLN A 86 4.64 -10.00 -2.64
N LYS A 87 5.06 -11.25 -2.43
CA LYS A 87 4.29 -12.39 -2.91
C LYS A 87 2.93 -12.23 -2.25
N VAL A 88 2.12 -11.37 -2.85
CA VAL A 88 0.68 -11.57 -2.88
C VAL A 88 0.54 -13.00 -3.38
N ASP A 89 -0.05 -13.86 -2.58
CA ASP A 89 -0.58 -15.11 -3.08
C ASP A 89 -1.62 -14.68 -4.14
N LEU A 90 -1.18 -14.54 -5.40
CA LEU A 90 -2.03 -14.13 -6.53
C LEU A 90 -3.21 -15.09 -6.70
N SER A 91 -3.15 -16.26 -6.06
CA SER A 91 -4.19 -17.25 -5.82
C SER A 91 -5.43 -16.71 -5.10
N ASN A 92 -5.35 -15.57 -4.40
CA ASN A 92 -6.44 -15.06 -3.56
C ASN A 92 -6.77 -13.58 -3.76
N ALA A 93 -6.23 -12.95 -4.81
CA ALA A 93 -6.49 -11.56 -5.12
C ALA A 93 -7.92 -11.43 -5.68
N LYS A 94 -8.86 -10.93 -4.87
CA LYS A 94 -10.30 -10.98 -5.18
C LYS A 94 -10.81 -9.62 -5.62
N VAL A 95 -10.96 -9.44 -6.93
CA VAL A 95 -11.85 -8.40 -7.49
C VAL A 95 -13.04 -9.12 -8.06
N GLU A 96 -14.21 -8.89 -7.48
CA GLU A 96 -15.44 -9.58 -7.85
C GLU A 96 -16.32 -8.69 -8.73
N LEU A 97 -16.98 -9.29 -9.72
CA LEU A 97 -18.03 -8.61 -10.50
C LEU A 97 -19.40 -9.10 -10.06
N THR A 98 -20.40 -8.22 -10.09
CA THR A 98 -21.80 -8.66 -10.07
C THR A 98 -22.18 -9.31 -11.39
N GLU A 99 -23.25 -10.11 -11.40
CA GLU A 99 -23.78 -10.71 -12.65
C GLU A 99 -24.10 -9.66 -13.70
N LYS A 100 -24.66 -8.54 -13.24
CA LYS A 100 -25.05 -7.42 -14.08
C LYS A 100 -23.83 -6.72 -14.67
N ALA A 101 -22.81 -6.45 -13.86
CA ALA A 101 -21.56 -5.87 -14.34
C ALA A 101 -20.85 -6.79 -15.33
N ALA A 102 -20.75 -8.08 -15.03
CA ALA A 102 -20.11 -9.05 -15.93
C ALA A 102 -20.85 -9.16 -17.27
N SER A 103 -22.18 -9.22 -17.24
CA SER A 103 -22.99 -9.29 -18.46
C SER A 103 -22.80 -8.03 -19.30
N LYS A 104 -22.89 -6.86 -18.66
CA LYS A 104 -22.73 -5.59 -19.37
C LYS A 104 -21.33 -5.38 -19.91
N LEU A 105 -20.33 -5.80 -19.15
CA LEU A 105 -18.94 -5.70 -19.56
C LEU A 105 -18.66 -6.59 -20.77
N LYS A 106 -19.23 -7.80 -20.84
CA LYS A 106 -19.13 -8.65 -22.05
C LYS A 106 -19.70 -7.95 -23.28
N GLU A 107 -20.89 -7.33 -23.16
CA GLU A 107 -21.51 -6.59 -24.25
C GLU A 107 -20.60 -5.45 -24.73
N ILE A 108 -20.07 -4.65 -23.80
CA ILE A 108 -19.19 -3.51 -24.12
C ILE A 108 -17.88 -3.99 -24.75
N LEU A 109 -17.27 -5.07 -24.24
CA LEU A 109 -16.05 -5.64 -24.80
C LEU A 109 -16.27 -6.15 -26.23
N GLU A 110 -17.41 -6.79 -26.50
CA GLU A 110 -17.76 -7.26 -27.84
C GLU A 110 -17.98 -6.09 -28.81
N GLN A 111 -18.69 -5.05 -28.36
CA GLN A 111 -18.95 -3.83 -29.15
C GLN A 111 -17.65 -3.07 -29.49
N GLU A 112 -16.80 -2.84 -28.49
CA GLU A 112 -15.55 -2.11 -28.64
C GLU A 112 -14.41 -2.98 -29.20
N LYS A 113 -14.68 -4.27 -29.43
CA LYS A 113 -13.71 -5.29 -29.89
C LYS A 113 -12.47 -5.37 -28.98
N LYS A 114 -12.69 -5.25 -27.68
CA LYS A 114 -11.68 -5.34 -26.63
C LYS A 114 -11.76 -6.68 -25.92
N LYS A 115 -10.67 -7.09 -25.25
CA LYS A 115 -10.57 -8.42 -24.64
C LYS A 115 -10.74 -8.43 -23.13
N ALA A 116 -10.49 -7.30 -22.47
CA ALA A 116 -10.51 -7.20 -21.03
C ALA A 116 -10.78 -5.77 -20.54
N LEU A 117 -11.20 -5.67 -19.29
CA LEU A 117 -11.23 -4.42 -18.54
C LEU A 117 -9.95 -4.28 -17.73
N ARG A 118 -9.19 -3.21 -17.92
CA ARG A 118 -8.12 -2.79 -17.02
C ARG A 118 -8.66 -1.89 -15.92
N ILE A 119 -8.25 -2.15 -14.68
CA ILE A 119 -8.58 -1.34 -13.51
C ILE A 119 -7.27 -0.92 -12.82
N ALA A 120 -7.18 0.37 -12.48
CA ALA A 120 -6.07 0.91 -11.72
C ALA A 120 -6.57 1.89 -10.67
N VAL A 121 -5.78 2.08 -9.61
CA VAL A 121 -5.99 3.15 -8.63
C VAL A 121 -4.96 4.23 -8.89
N MET A 122 -5.42 5.42 -9.27
CA MET A 122 -4.58 6.59 -9.49
C MET A 122 -4.70 7.57 -8.32
N PRO A 123 -3.65 8.34 -8.01
CA PRO A 123 -3.79 9.47 -7.09
C PRO A 123 -4.84 10.44 -7.65
N GLY A 124 -5.90 10.67 -6.88
CA GLY A 124 -6.91 11.69 -7.17
C GLY A 124 -6.50 13.04 -6.59
N GLY A 125 -7.28 14.10 -6.84
CA GLY A 125 -7.06 15.44 -6.27
C GLY A 125 -7.17 15.47 -4.72
N CYS A 126 -7.82 16.49 -4.14
CA CYS A 126 -7.92 16.62 -2.67
C CYS A 126 -8.51 15.39 -1.93
N SER A 127 -9.14 14.46 -2.63
CA SER A 127 -9.81 13.26 -2.08
C SER A 127 -8.96 11.97 -2.09
N GLY A 128 -7.66 12.04 -2.42
CA GLY A 128 -6.71 10.94 -2.20
C GLY A 128 -6.54 9.98 -3.39
N PHE A 129 -7.56 9.19 -3.74
CA PHE A 129 -7.46 8.18 -4.81
C PHE A 129 -8.71 8.10 -5.71
N GLN A 130 -8.49 7.79 -6.98
CA GLN A 130 -9.52 7.60 -8.00
C GLN A 130 -9.32 6.26 -8.72
N TYR A 131 -10.43 5.60 -9.08
CA TYR A 131 -10.38 4.41 -9.91
C TYR A 131 -10.35 4.78 -11.40
N SER A 132 -9.42 4.18 -12.13
CA SER A 132 -9.38 4.18 -13.60
C SER A 132 -9.92 2.87 -14.13
N MET A 133 -10.78 2.93 -15.14
CA MET A 133 -11.35 1.78 -15.82
C MET A 133 -11.19 1.97 -17.32
N GLU A 134 -10.46 1.09 -17.97
CA GLU A 134 -10.10 1.20 -19.39
C GLU A 134 -10.29 -0.16 -20.09
N LEU A 135 -10.67 -0.17 -21.36
CA LEU A 135 -10.81 -1.42 -22.10
C LEU A 135 -9.51 -1.70 -22.87
N ASP A 136 -8.92 -2.86 -22.63
CA ASP A 136 -7.63 -3.24 -23.20
C ASP A 136 -7.69 -4.62 -23.86
N ASP A 137 -6.73 -4.87 -24.75
CA ASP A 137 -6.57 -6.10 -25.49
C ASP A 137 -5.48 -6.99 -24.89
N ASN A 138 -4.47 -6.39 -24.26
CA ASN A 138 -3.27 -7.08 -23.81
C ASN A 138 -2.92 -6.75 -22.37
N SER A 139 -2.75 -7.80 -21.56
CA SER A 139 -2.17 -7.66 -20.23
C SER A 139 -0.67 -7.35 -20.35
N THR A 140 -0.18 -6.50 -19.46
CA THR A 140 1.24 -6.22 -19.27
C THR A 140 1.84 -7.11 -18.18
N LYS A 141 3.16 -7.06 -18.02
CA LYS A 141 3.86 -7.78 -16.92
C LYS A 141 3.53 -7.20 -15.54
N GLU A 142 2.99 -6.00 -15.50
CA GLU A 142 2.61 -5.28 -14.28
C GLU A 142 1.14 -5.50 -13.93
N ASP A 143 0.38 -6.20 -14.78
CA ASP A 143 -1.01 -6.56 -14.52
C ASP A 143 -1.11 -7.91 -13.78
N ILE A 144 -2.11 -8.02 -12.92
CA ILE A 144 -2.71 -9.25 -12.43
C ILE A 144 -3.92 -9.54 -13.31
N VAL A 145 -3.96 -10.73 -13.91
CA VAL A 145 -5.09 -11.15 -14.74
C VAL A 145 -6.05 -11.97 -13.89
N ILE A 146 -7.27 -11.47 -13.75
CA ILE A 146 -8.37 -12.12 -13.04
C ILE A 146 -9.40 -12.53 -14.09
N ASP A 147 -9.81 -13.80 -14.06
CA ASP A 147 -10.96 -14.27 -14.83
C ASP A 147 -12.15 -14.35 -13.88
N GLU A 148 -13.13 -13.48 -14.10
CA GLU A 148 -14.30 -13.37 -13.24
C GLU A 148 -15.56 -13.46 -14.09
N ARG A 149 -16.40 -14.45 -13.78
CA ARG A 149 -17.64 -14.76 -14.52
C ARG A 149 -17.45 -14.84 -16.05
N GLY A 150 -16.28 -15.32 -16.51
CA GLY A 150 -15.94 -15.45 -17.92
C GLY A 150 -15.63 -14.11 -18.62
N VAL A 151 -15.18 -13.11 -17.86
CA VAL A 151 -14.63 -11.85 -18.36
C VAL A 151 -13.23 -11.68 -17.79
N LYS A 152 -12.30 -11.23 -18.63
CA LYS A 152 -10.96 -10.92 -18.18
C LYS A 152 -10.89 -9.51 -17.61
N VAL A 153 -10.29 -9.41 -16.44
CA VAL A 153 -10.01 -8.15 -15.76
C VAL A 153 -8.51 -8.08 -15.51
N PHE A 154 -7.89 -7.03 -16.00
CA PHE A 154 -6.50 -6.70 -15.73
C PHE A 154 -6.46 -5.71 -14.59
N VAL A 155 -5.65 -5.97 -13.57
CA VAL A 155 -5.49 -5.05 -12.46
C VAL A 155 -4.03 -4.78 -12.23
N ASP A 156 -3.66 -3.51 -12.22
CA ASP A 156 -2.29 -3.12 -11.94
C ASP A 156 -1.83 -3.65 -10.57
N LYS A 157 -0.65 -4.29 -10.52
CA LYS A 157 -0.10 -4.92 -9.30
C LYS A 157 0.02 -3.94 -8.14
N SER A 158 0.38 -2.69 -8.41
CA SER A 158 0.51 -1.64 -7.40
C SER A 158 -0.86 -1.24 -6.83
N SER A 159 -1.91 -1.37 -7.66
CA SER A 159 -3.30 -1.08 -7.30
C SER A 159 -3.99 -2.22 -6.55
N MET A 160 -3.52 -3.47 -6.71
CA MET A 160 -4.19 -4.65 -6.15
C MET A 160 -4.29 -4.65 -4.63
N ALA A 161 -3.30 -4.14 -3.91
CA ALA A 161 -3.37 -4.01 -2.45
C ALA A 161 -4.52 -3.09 -2.00
N LYS A 162 -4.94 -2.15 -2.84
CA LYS A 162 -6.07 -1.25 -2.58
C LYS A 162 -7.38 -1.83 -3.11
N LEU A 163 -7.35 -2.69 -4.12
CA LEU A 163 -8.53 -3.27 -4.78
C LEU A 163 -8.92 -4.65 -4.24
N ASP A 164 -8.14 -5.21 -3.31
CA ASP A 164 -8.45 -6.51 -2.72
C ASP A 164 -9.83 -6.48 -2.03
N GLY A 165 -10.69 -7.44 -2.37
CA GLY A 165 -12.07 -7.50 -1.90
C GLY A 165 -13.01 -6.46 -2.53
N ALA A 166 -12.58 -5.73 -3.56
CA ALA A 166 -13.45 -4.79 -4.26
C ALA A 166 -14.50 -5.54 -5.10
N ASN A 167 -15.72 -5.02 -5.08
CA ASN A 167 -16.84 -5.50 -5.86
C ASN A 167 -17.25 -4.45 -6.90
N ILE A 168 -17.38 -4.87 -8.16
CA ILE A 168 -17.73 -4.00 -9.28
C ILE A 168 -19.16 -4.33 -9.72
N ASP A 169 -20.02 -3.31 -9.67
CA ASP A 169 -21.40 -3.39 -10.10
C ASP A 169 -21.68 -2.45 -11.29
N TYR A 170 -22.77 -2.68 -12.01
CA TYR A 170 -23.24 -1.80 -13.08
C TYR A 170 -24.63 -1.25 -12.75
N ILE A 171 -24.67 0.04 -12.41
CA ILE A 171 -25.90 0.71 -12.01
C ILE A 171 -26.51 1.39 -13.22
N GLU A 172 -27.81 1.19 -13.39
CA GLU A 172 -28.64 1.89 -14.37
C GLU A 172 -29.69 2.66 -13.61
N SER A 173 -29.71 3.97 -13.79
CA SER A 173 -30.66 4.87 -13.15
C SER A 173 -31.19 5.88 -14.16
N LEU A 174 -32.27 6.58 -13.79
CA LEU A 174 -32.82 7.67 -14.61
C LEU A 174 -31.80 8.80 -14.87
N GLN A 175 -30.78 8.93 -14.03
CA GLN A 175 -29.72 9.94 -14.16
C GLN A 175 -28.54 9.46 -15.02
N GLY A 176 -28.52 8.20 -15.43
CA GLY A 176 -27.46 7.60 -16.23
C GLY A 176 -27.12 6.17 -15.81
N ALA A 177 -26.25 5.56 -16.60
CA ALA A 177 -25.73 4.22 -16.35
C ALA A 177 -24.20 4.25 -16.25
N GLY A 178 -23.64 3.40 -15.39
CA GLY A 178 -22.19 3.34 -15.21
C GLY A 178 -21.74 2.24 -14.25
N PHE A 179 -20.43 1.95 -14.31
CA PHE A 179 -19.79 1.02 -13.39
C PHE A 179 -19.51 1.71 -12.04
N LYS A 180 -19.81 1.00 -10.96
CA LYS A 180 -19.56 1.43 -9.59
C LYS A 180 -18.67 0.40 -8.89
N ILE A 181 -17.59 0.88 -8.28
CA ILE A 181 -16.69 0.05 -7.49
C ILE A 181 -17.01 0.29 -6.00
N SER A 182 -17.30 -0.79 -5.28
CA SER A 182 -17.50 -0.80 -3.84
C SER A 182 -16.35 -1.56 -3.20
N ASN A 183 -15.63 -0.93 -2.28
CA ASN A 183 -14.41 -1.48 -1.71
C ASN A 183 -14.45 -1.38 -0.18
N PRO A 184 -14.44 -2.50 0.56
CA PRO A 184 -14.47 -2.46 2.02
C PRO A 184 -13.22 -1.82 2.63
N ASN A 185 -12.11 -1.79 1.90
CA ASN A 185 -10.86 -1.15 2.33
C ASN A 185 -10.84 0.38 2.10
N ALA A 186 -11.83 0.91 1.38
CA ALA A 186 -11.99 2.34 1.16
C ALA A 186 -12.70 2.99 2.35
N LYS A 187 -11.95 3.71 3.21
CA LYS A 187 -12.49 4.30 4.45
C LYS A 187 -13.39 5.52 4.21
N SER A 188 -13.28 6.18 3.06
CA SER A 188 -14.11 7.33 2.71
C SER A 188 -14.54 7.32 1.24
N THR A 189 -15.62 6.63 0.87
CA THR A 189 -16.25 6.82 -0.46
C THR A 189 -17.11 8.09 -0.46
N CYS A 190 -16.68 9.13 -1.19
CA CYS A 190 -17.51 10.32 -1.41
C CYS A 190 -18.77 9.93 -2.20
N GLY A 191 -19.91 10.55 -1.91
CA GLY A 191 -21.27 10.13 -2.31
C GLY A 191 -21.56 9.91 -3.80
N CYS A 192 -20.61 10.13 -4.69
CA CYS A 192 -20.67 9.81 -6.13
C CYS A 192 -20.01 8.47 -6.51
N GLY A 193 -19.26 7.80 -5.62
CA GLY A 193 -18.70 6.47 -5.84
C GLY A 193 -17.44 6.38 -6.71
N SER A 194 -16.96 7.49 -7.29
CA SER A 194 -15.78 7.50 -8.17
C SER A 194 -14.44 7.71 -7.47
N SER A 195 -14.42 7.99 -6.15
CA SER A 195 -13.20 8.33 -5.41
C SER A 195 -13.27 7.87 -3.96
N PHE A 196 -12.10 7.52 -3.40
CA PHE A 196 -11.99 7.14 -1.99
C PHE A 196 -10.70 7.62 -1.32
N GLY A 197 -10.81 7.91 -0.01
CA GLY A 197 -9.71 8.29 0.89
C GLY A 197 -9.52 7.32 2.03
#